data_AF-A0AA86JAI7-F1
#
_entry.id   AF-A0AA86JAI7-F1
#
_cell.length_a   1.000
_cell.length_b   1.000
_cell.length_c   1.000
_cell.angle_alpha   90.00
_cell.angle_beta   90.00
_cell.angle_gamma   90.00
#
_symmetry.space_group_name_H-M   'P 1'
#
loop_
_entity.id
_entity.type
_entity.pdbx_description
1 polymer ?
#
loop_
_entity_poly.entity_id
_entity_poly.type
_entity_poly.pdbx_seq_one_letter_code
_entity_poly.pdbx_strand_id
1 'polypeptide(L)'
;MNNKIIYGAPGTGKTHGYFYPTIKGWKGKVIAVTCINREIEGFKSFNLDDPRLTTMIINKTTNLDLLEEIFSYNKILLVKISDVDPFGNNDSLKNIIKYLLINMGDFENPLLAIDEFFNFNLSEKYRKESLLLSLLKSDKITTLFIVQDLKQIADLYDDNYTNIVNLCEIISTRRLEDYSGELRVRFPNILHKYLAEQADKHLISLNLYIVDLLTKCMNQLTEKNNHNIEKQNLIKIISEGQEVIILDPEQ
;
A
#
# COMPACT_ATOMS: atom_id res chain seq x y z
N MET A 1 6.46 -6.89 -2.58
CA MET A 1 6.24 -5.47 -2.91
C MET A 1 6.57 -4.63 -1.69
N ASN A 2 7.24 -3.49 -1.87
CA ASN A 2 7.66 -2.64 -0.74
C ASN A 2 6.51 -1.76 -0.21
N ASN A 3 5.46 -1.56 -1.00
CA ASN A 3 4.30 -0.77 -0.60
C ASN A 3 3.13 -1.66 -0.20
N LYS A 4 2.36 -1.22 0.80
CA LYS A 4 1.19 -1.95 1.29
C LYS A 4 0.01 -1.01 1.55
N ILE A 5 -1.17 -1.41 1.10
CA ILE A 5 -2.45 -0.78 1.44
C ILE A 5 -3.18 -1.69 2.42
N ILE A 6 -3.52 -1.17 3.59
CA ILE A 6 -4.29 -1.89 4.59
C ILE A 6 -5.68 -1.27 4.64
N TYR A 7 -6.72 -2.07 4.41
CA TYR A 7 -8.11 -1.58 4.44
C TYR A 7 -9.05 -2.48 5.26
N GLY A 8 -10.20 -1.96 5.69
CA GLY A 8 -11.02 -2.63 6.71
C GLY A 8 -12.48 -2.19 6.81
N ALA A 9 -13.26 -2.83 7.67
CA ALA A 9 -14.70 -2.54 7.78
C ALA A 9 -14.97 -1.12 8.31
N PRO A 10 -15.86 -0.33 7.68
CA PRO A 10 -16.20 1.02 8.11
C PRO A 10 -16.67 1.03 9.58
N GLY A 11 -16.22 2.01 10.36
CA GLY A 11 -16.65 2.20 11.75
C GLY A 11 -16.04 1.22 12.76
N THR A 12 -15.20 0.27 12.34
CA THR A 12 -14.46 -0.60 13.26
C THR A 12 -13.00 -0.17 13.29
N GLY A 13 -12.51 0.32 14.43
CA GLY A 13 -11.10 0.68 14.65
C GLY A 13 -10.11 -0.49 14.55
N LYS A 14 -10.45 -1.56 13.82
CA LYS A 14 -9.68 -2.78 13.61
C LYS A 14 -8.50 -2.55 12.66
N THR A 15 -8.62 -1.67 11.66
CA THR A 15 -7.49 -1.33 10.76
C THR A 15 -6.41 -0.58 11.53
N HIS A 16 -6.82 0.40 12.36
CA HIS A 16 -5.99 1.04 13.38
C HIS A 16 -5.41 0.01 14.37
N GLY A 17 -6.24 -0.91 14.87
CA GLY A 17 -5.83 -1.98 15.79
C GLY A 17 -4.94 -3.07 15.18
N TYR A 18 -4.84 -3.17 13.86
CA TYR A 18 -3.88 -4.05 13.16
C TYR A 18 -2.54 -3.32 12.95
N PHE A 19 -2.62 -2.06 12.55
CA PHE A 19 -1.49 -1.21 12.27
C PHE A 19 -0.72 -0.82 13.54
N TYR A 20 -1.41 -0.39 14.59
CA TYR A 20 -0.78 0.10 15.81
C TYR A 20 0.06 -0.96 16.54
N PRO A 21 -0.37 -2.24 16.70
CA PRO A 21 0.50 -3.29 17.24
C PRO A 21 1.66 -3.65 16.32
N THR A 22 1.45 -3.60 15.00
CA THR A 22 2.52 -3.80 14.01
C THR A 22 3.61 -2.75 14.18
N ILE A 23 3.23 -1.52 14.51
CA ILE A 23 4.14 -0.38 14.72
C ILE A 23 4.73 -0.37 16.14
N LYS A 24 3.98 -0.73 17.19
CA LYS A 24 4.50 -0.92 18.56
C LYS A 24 5.60 -2.00 18.61
N GLY A 25 5.57 -2.96 17.69
CA GLY A 25 6.62 -3.98 17.53
C GLY A 25 7.85 -3.52 16.73
N TRP A 26 7.88 -2.28 16.22
CA TRP A 26 9.00 -1.79 15.43
C TRP A 26 10.25 -1.61 16.29
N LYS A 27 11.29 -2.41 16.01
CA LYS A 27 12.62 -2.24 16.61
C LYS A 27 13.41 -1.14 15.89
N GLY A 28 14.19 -0.32 16.62
CA GLY A 28 15.07 0.71 16.06
C GLY A 28 14.60 2.14 16.34
N LYS A 29 15.14 3.12 15.59
CA LYS A 29 14.76 4.53 15.71
C LYS A 29 13.40 4.75 15.04
N VAL A 30 12.38 5.04 15.83
CA VAL A 30 11.00 5.31 15.40
C VAL A 30 10.56 6.73 15.80
N ILE A 31 9.84 7.39 14.92
CA ILE A 31 9.29 8.73 15.11
C ILE A 31 7.84 8.76 14.64
N ALA A 32 7.01 9.55 15.33
CA ALA A 32 5.70 9.93 14.88
C ALA A 32 5.64 11.44 14.59
N VAL A 33 5.10 11.82 13.44
CA VAL A 33 4.80 13.20 13.09
C VAL A 33 3.28 13.33 13.04
N THR A 34 2.72 14.20 13.88
CA THR A 34 1.29 14.23 14.14
C THR A 34 0.75 15.65 14.31
N CYS A 35 -0.52 15.86 13.94
CA CYS A 35 -1.23 17.13 14.16
C CYS A 35 -1.65 17.35 15.62
N ILE A 36 -1.50 16.35 16.50
CA ILE A 36 -1.88 16.48 17.91
C ILE A 36 -0.63 16.70 18.76
N ASN A 37 -0.67 17.70 19.64
CA ASN A 37 0.28 17.85 20.75
C ASN A 37 0.02 16.78 21.84
N ARG A 38 0.12 15.50 21.48
CA ARG A 38 0.05 14.36 22.40
C ARG A 38 1.18 13.41 22.09
N GLU A 39 1.80 12.90 23.15
CA GLU A 39 2.78 11.83 23.03
C GLU A 39 2.11 10.56 22.56
N ILE A 40 2.68 9.94 21.54
CA ILE A 40 2.28 8.62 21.05
C ILE A 40 3.21 7.61 21.75
N GLU A 41 2.63 6.74 22.56
CA GLU A 41 3.38 5.75 23.35
C GLU A 41 4.33 4.94 22.45
N GLY A 42 5.62 4.97 22.76
CA GLY A 42 6.67 4.28 22.00
C GLY A 42 7.29 5.08 20.86
N PHE A 43 6.91 6.35 20.65
CA PHE A 43 7.42 7.21 19.57
C PHE A 43 7.95 8.53 20.11
N LYS A 44 9.08 9.00 19.54
CA LYS A 44 9.38 10.44 19.60
C LYS A 44 8.36 11.16 18.72
N SER A 45 7.69 12.18 19.25
CA SER A 45 6.58 12.86 18.56
C SER A 45 6.99 14.26 18.10
N PHE A 46 6.60 14.63 16.89
CA PHE A 46 6.77 15.98 16.33
C PHE A 46 5.43 16.52 15.85
N ASN A 47 5.21 17.81 16.05
CA ASN A 47 3.97 18.45 15.59
C ASN A 47 4.07 18.75 14.09
N LEU A 48 3.09 18.28 13.31
CA LEU A 48 2.96 18.54 11.87
C LEU A 48 2.70 20.02 11.57
N ASP A 49 2.07 20.75 12.50
CA ASP A 49 1.81 22.19 12.41
C ASP A 49 3.01 23.04 12.87
N ASP A 50 4.17 22.42 13.13
CA ASP A 50 5.40 23.15 13.42
C ASP A 50 5.74 24.08 12.23
N PRO A 51 5.83 25.42 12.43
CA PRO A 51 6.11 26.37 11.35
C PRO A 51 7.41 26.08 10.58
N ARG A 52 8.35 25.35 11.21
CA ARG A 52 9.60 24.90 10.59
C ARG A 52 9.36 23.86 9.49
N LEU A 53 8.22 23.17 9.47
CA LEU A 53 7.81 22.22 8.42
C LEU A 53 7.01 22.88 7.28
N THR A 54 6.31 23.97 7.57
CA THR A 54 5.40 24.63 6.60
C THR A 54 6.15 25.56 5.64
N THR A 55 7.32 26.06 6.04
CA THR A 55 8.13 27.00 5.25
C THR A 55 8.88 26.26 4.13
N MET A 56 8.23 26.03 2.99
CA MET A 56 8.78 25.21 1.92
C MET A 56 9.86 25.92 1.08
N ILE A 57 11.09 25.38 1.09
CA ILE A 57 11.97 24.92 -0.02
C ILE A 57 12.09 25.78 -1.32
N ILE A 58 11.65 27.04 -1.37
CA ILE A 58 11.84 27.88 -2.57
C ILE A 58 13.27 28.45 -2.65
N ASN A 59 13.99 28.57 -1.54
CA ASN A 59 15.26 29.33 -1.49
C ASN A 59 16.49 28.62 -0.89
N LYS A 60 16.54 27.27 -0.77
CA LYS A 60 17.69 26.51 -0.20
C LYS A 60 18.13 26.88 1.23
N THR A 61 17.53 27.88 1.85
CA THR A 61 17.80 28.30 3.23
C THR A 61 16.49 28.51 3.95
N THR A 62 16.06 27.53 4.74
CA THR A 62 15.64 27.69 6.15
C THR A 62 15.07 26.37 6.71
N ASN A 63 15.51 26.02 7.92
CA ASN A 63 15.10 24.90 8.77
C ASN A 63 15.18 23.48 8.20
N LEU A 64 16.35 23.11 7.67
CA LEU A 64 16.69 21.71 7.40
C LEU A 64 16.75 20.89 8.70
N ASP A 65 17.16 21.49 9.82
CA ASP A 65 17.44 20.80 11.08
C ASP A 65 16.30 19.89 11.55
N LEU A 66 15.04 20.32 11.39
CA LEU A 66 13.87 19.53 11.81
C LEU A 66 13.58 18.37 10.87
N LEU A 67 13.72 18.58 9.56
CA LEU A 67 13.53 17.51 8.57
C LEU A 67 14.68 16.50 8.67
N GLU A 68 15.92 16.97 8.80
CA GLU A 68 17.09 16.13 9.07
C GLU A 68 16.92 15.35 10.37
N GLU A 69 16.40 15.97 11.42
CA GLU A 69 16.07 15.27 12.65
C GLU A 69 15.00 14.20 12.43
N ILE A 70 13.90 14.50 11.71
CA ILE A 70 12.85 13.53 11.37
C ILE A 70 13.41 12.34 10.59
N PHE A 71 14.22 12.60 9.58
CA PHE A 71 14.79 11.57 8.72
C PHE A 71 16.06 10.90 9.29
N SER A 72 16.55 11.34 10.45
CA SER A 72 17.52 10.57 11.26
C SER A 72 16.90 9.30 11.87
N TYR A 73 15.57 9.15 11.78
CA TYR A 73 14.81 7.95 12.14
C TYR A 73 14.46 7.16 10.87
N ASN A 74 14.74 5.86 10.88
CA ASN A 74 14.51 4.99 9.73
C ASN A 74 13.03 4.60 9.58
N LYS A 75 12.18 4.95 10.55
CA LYS A 75 10.77 4.56 10.61
C LYS A 75 9.92 5.74 11.05
N ILE A 76 9.15 6.26 10.11
CA ILE A 76 8.37 7.49 10.25
C ILE A 76 6.90 7.14 10.15
N LEU A 77 6.18 7.45 11.21
CA LEU A 77 4.73 7.33 11.28
C LEU A 77 4.11 8.72 11.11
N LEU A 78 3.32 8.91 10.06
CA LEU A 78 2.51 10.11 9.84
C LEU A 78 1.08 9.84 10.32
N VAL A 79 0.63 10.61 11.33
CA VAL A 79 -0.70 10.44 11.93
C VAL A 79 -1.45 11.77 11.95
N LYS A 80 -2.60 11.83 11.28
CA LYS A 80 -3.56 12.93 11.43
C LYS A 80 -4.83 12.36 12.05
N ILE A 81 -5.06 12.68 13.31
CA ILE A 81 -6.26 12.25 14.05
C ILE A 81 -7.35 13.30 13.78
N SER A 82 -8.49 12.86 13.27
CA SER A 82 -9.53 13.66 12.59
C SER A 82 -10.36 14.63 13.44
N ASP A 83 -9.86 15.17 14.55
CA ASP A 83 -10.60 16.22 15.30
C ASP A 83 -10.50 17.60 14.62
N VAL A 84 -9.73 17.70 13.53
CA VAL A 84 -9.45 18.93 12.78
C VAL A 84 -9.83 18.71 11.31
N ASP A 85 -10.44 19.74 10.72
CA ASP A 85 -10.95 19.81 9.35
C ASP A 85 -10.19 18.90 8.35
N PRO A 86 -10.84 17.91 7.70
CA PRO A 86 -10.21 17.04 6.71
C PRO A 86 -9.61 17.83 5.52
N PHE A 87 -10.00 19.09 5.34
CA PHE A 87 -9.44 20.02 4.35
C PHE A 87 -8.38 20.98 4.90
N GLY A 88 -7.96 20.81 6.16
CA GLY A 88 -6.88 21.57 6.78
C GLY A 88 -5.61 21.53 5.94
N ASN A 89 -4.85 22.62 5.96
CA ASN A 89 -3.66 22.79 5.14
C ASN A 89 -2.62 21.68 5.41
N ASN A 90 -2.53 20.70 4.51
CA ASN A 90 -1.58 19.58 4.59
C ASN A 90 -0.18 19.91 4.04
N ASP A 91 0.16 21.19 3.88
CA ASP A 91 1.43 21.61 3.28
C ASP A 91 2.65 21.03 4.01
N SER A 92 2.67 20.99 5.34
CA SER A 92 3.77 20.40 6.11
C SER A 92 4.02 18.93 5.74
N LEU A 93 2.95 18.15 5.57
CA LEU A 93 3.05 16.74 5.21
C LEU A 93 3.54 16.56 3.77
N LYS A 94 3.00 17.35 2.85
CA LYS A 94 3.47 17.38 1.45
C LYS A 94 4.95 17.73 1.40
N ASN A 95 5.40 18.67 2.24
CA ASN A 95 6.80 19.08 2.33
C ASN A 95 7.69 17.95 2.87
N ILE A 96 7.26 17.24 3.91
CA ILE A 96 7.96 16.05 4.42
C ILE A 96 8.13 15.01 3.30
N ILE A 97 7.06 14.70 2.57
CA ILE A 97 7.11 13.70 1.49
C ILE A 97 7.96 14.18 0.32
N LYS A 98 7.87 15.46 -0.07
CA LYS A 98 8.73 16.04 -1.11
C LYS A 98 10.20 16.01 -0.69
N TYR A 99 10.51 16.35 0.55
CA TYR A 99 11.87 16.30 1.07
C TYR A 99 12.42 14.87 1.08
N LEU A 100 11.62 13.90 1.49
CA LEU A 100 11.97 12.48 1.42
C LEU A 100 12.30 12.07 -0.03
N LEU A 101 11.46 12.44 -0.98
CA LEU A 101 11.67 12.12 -2.40
C LEU A 101 12.89 12.81 -3.01
N ILE A 102 13.26 14.00 -2.54
CA ILE A 102 14.43 14.75 -3.02
C ILE A 102 15.72 14.14 -2.46
N ASN A 103 15.74 13.79 -1.18
CA ASN A 103 16.95 13.35 -0.45
C ASN A 103 16.99 11.83 -0.22
N MET A 104 16.21 11.05 -0.98
CA MET A 104 16.13 9.60 -0.85
C MET A 104 17.48 8.85 -1.01
N GLY A 105 18.51 9.50 -1.57
CA GLY A 105 19.87 8.95 -1.63
C GLY A 105 20.59 8.91 -0.28
N ASP A 106 20.13 9.74 0.67
CA ASP A 106 20.82 9.99 1.94
C ASP A 106 20.24 9.17 3.10
N PHE A 107 19.14 8.45 2.86
CA PHE A 107 18.43 7.69 3.90
C PHE A 107 18.56 6.18 3.72
N GLU A 108 18.74 5.49 4.84
CA GLU A 108 18.80 4.04 4.88
C GLU A 108 17.38 3.45 4.92
N ASN A 109 16.84 3.13 3.73
CA ASN A 109 15.55 2.45 3.48
C ASN A 109 14.41 2.86 4.44
N PRO A 110 13.95 4.13 4.39
CA PRO A 110 12.96 4.61 5.32
C PRO A 110 11.63 3.88 5.14
N LEU A 111 11.01 3.53 6.25
CA LEU A 111 9.62 3.07 6.29
C LEU A 111 8.73 4.26 6.61
N LEU A 112 7.84 4.60 5.67
CA LEU A 112 6.83 5.63 5.84
C LEU A 112 5.46 4.99 6.03
N ALA A 113 4.86 5.16 7.20
CA ALA A 113 3.52 4.69 7.49
C ALA A 113 2.55 5.85 7.63
N ILE A 114 1.42 5.81 6.95
CA ILE A 114 0.41 6.88 6.93
C ILE A 114 -0.90 6.34 7.45
N ASP A 115 -1.30 6.83 8.62
CA ASP A 115 -2.62 6.53 9.20
C ASP A 115 -3.67 7.50 8.67
N GLU A 116 -4.91 7.04 8.49
CA GLU A 116 -5.99 7.85 7.92
C GLU A 116 -5.62 8.54 6.60
N PHE A 117 -5.08 7.77 5.64
CA PHE A 117 -4.54 8.28 4.38
C PHE A 117 -5.47 9.24 3.62
N PHE A 118 -6.78 9.02 3.70
CA PHE A 118 -7.81 9.88 3.10
C PHE A 118 -7.66 11.37 3.49
N ASN A 119 -7.17 11.67 4.71
CA ASN A 119 -7.04 13.03 5.21
C ASN A 119 -5.87 13.82 4.62
N PHE A 120 -4.98 13.16 3.87
CA PHE A 120 -3.71 13.77 3.44
C PHE A 120 -3.70 14.26 1.99
N ASN A 121 -4.65 13.82 1.14
CA ASN A 121 -4.78 14.21 -0.27
C ASN A 121 -3.42 14.50 -0.97
N LEU A 122 -2.70 13.45 -1.35
CA LEU A 122 -1.43 13.52 -2.09
C LEU A 122 -1.62 13.50 -3.62
N SER A 123 -2.78 13.97 -4.11
CA SER A 123 -3.09 14.00 -5.56
C SER A 123 -2.34 15.08 -6.33
N GLU A 124 -1.76 16.06 -5.62
CA GLU A 124 -1.00 17.13 -6.24
C GLU A 124 0.15 16.60 -7.12
N LYS A 125 0.41 17.31 -8.22
CA LYS A 125 1.45 16.90 -9.15
C LYS A 125 2.83 17.17 -8.56
N TYR A 126 3.64 16.12 -8.50
CA TYR A 126 5.07 16.18 -8.29
C TYR A 126 5.76 15.69 -9.57
N ARG A 127 6.52 16.58 -10.21
CA ARG A 127 7.06 16.36 -11.57
C ARG A 127 5.95 16.10 -12.60
N LYS A 128 5.71 14.83 -12.98
CA LYS A 128 4.74 14.43 -14.02
C LYS A 128 3.56 13.61 -13.50
N GLU A 129 3.56 13.24 -12.23
CA GLU A 129 2.59 12.32 -11.63
C GLU A 129 2.15 12.82 -10.25
N SER A 130 1.21 12.14 -9.59
CA SER A 130 0.81 12.52 -8.23
C SER A 130 1.96 12.25 -7.25
N LEU A 131 2.01 13.05 -6.17
CA LEU A 131 3.00 12.88 -5.11
C LEU A 131 2.96 11.46 -4.52
N LEU A 132 1.76 10.88 -4.38
CA LEU A 132 1.59 9.48 -4.00
C LEU A 132 2.27 8.54 -5.01
N LEU A 133 2.03 8.70 -6.30
CA LEU A 133 2.56 7.77 -7.30
C LEU A 133 4.10 7.83 -7.35
N SER A 134 4.68 9.03 -7.23
CA SER A 134 6.14 9.18 -7.10
C SER A 134 6.70 8.49 -5.85
N LEU A 135 5.98 8.56 -4.73
CA LEU A 135 6.34 7.85 -3.49
C LEU A 135 6.33 6.33 -3.70
N LEU A 136 5.26 5.79 -4.29
CA LEU A 136 5.09 4.34 -4.49
C LEU A 136 6.05 3.75 -5.53
N LYS A 137 6.48 4.53 -6.51
CA LYS A 137 7.47 4.09 -7.51
C LYS A 137 8.89 4.03 -6.96
N SER A 138 9.15 4.60 -5.78
CA SER A 138 10.45 4.50 -5.13
C SER A 138 10.67 3.10 -4.59
N ASP A 139 11.75 2.45 -5.02
CA ASP A 139 12.17 1.14 -4.52
C ASP A 139 12.84 1.22 -3.14
N LYS A 140 13.35 2.40 -2.76
CA LYS A 140 14.04 2.64 -1.49
C LYS A 140 13.13 2.92 -0.31
N ILE A 141 11.87 3.29 -0.56
CA ILE A 141 10.93 3.68 0.49
C ILE A 141 9.90 2.57 0.66
N THR A 142 9.77 2.05 1.87
CA THR A 142 8.69 1.13 2.20
C THR A 142 7.49 1.96 2.64
N THR A 143 6.40 1.95 1.87
CA THR A 143 5.21 2.75 2.18
C THR A 143 4.08 1.87 2.70
N LEU A 144 3.58 2.17 3.90
CA LEU A 144 2.35 1.60 4.42
C LEU A 144 1.29 2.68 4.53
N PHE A 145 0.07 2.39 4.11
CA PHE A 145 -1.03 3.33 4.33
C PHE A 145 -2.32 2.60 4.67
N ILE A 146 -3.06 3.20 5.59
CA ILE A 146 -4.37 2.73 6.00
C ILE A 146 -5.46 3.55 5.31
N VAL A 147 -6.41 2.84 4.73
CA VAL A 147 -7.67 3.41 4.26
C VAL A 147 -8.85 2.65 4.87
N GLN A 148 -10.02 3.26 4.91
CA GLN A 148 -11.23 2.52 5.28
C GLN A 148 -11.69 1.66 4.10
N ASP A 149 -11.73 2.25 2.91
CA ASP A 149 -12.16 1.58 1.68
C ASP A 149 -11.19 1.95 0.53
N LEU A 150 -10.87 0.99 -0.34
CA LEU A 150 -10.12 1.25 -1.57
C LEU A 150 -10.86 2.24 -2.48
N LYS A 151 -12.19 2.33 -2.37
CA LYS A 151 -12.97 3.36 -3.07
C LYS A 151 -12.46 4.78 -2.77
N GLN A 152 -11.98 5.05 -1.55
CA GLN A 152 -11.41 6.36 -1.20
C GLN A 152 -10.20 6.72 -2.07
N ILE A 153 -9.39 5.73 -2.45
CA ILE A 153 -8.26 5.93 -3.35
C ILE A 153 -8.75 6.14 -4.77
N ALA A 154 -9.73 5.36 -5.23
CA ALA A 154 -10.32 5.54 -6.55
C ALA A 154 -10.90 6.96 -6.72
N ASP A 155 -11.67 7.42 -5.73
CA ASP A 155 -12.32 8.73 -5.75
C ASP A 155 -11.29 9.89 -5.76
N LEU A 156 -10.14 9.73 -5.08
CA LEU A 156 -9.09 10.76 -5.00
C LEU A 156 -8.08 10.71 -6.16
N TYR A 157 -7.93 9.56 -6.82
CA TYR A 157 -6.85 9.29 -7.76
C TYR A 157 -7.32 8.57 -9.03
N ASP A 158 -8.50 8.91 -9.56
CA ASP A 158 -9.19 8.18 -10.64
C ASP A 158 -8.23 7.74 -11.78
N ASP A 159 -7.48 8.67 -12.37
CA ASP A 159 -6.52 8.40 -13.45
C ASP A 159 -5.30 7.52 -13.05
N ASN A 160 -5.01 7.42 -11.76
CA ASN A 160 -3.83 6.73 -11.22
C ASN A 160 -4.17 5.49 -10.38
N TYR A 161 -5.45 5.20 -10.13
CA TYR A 161 -5.90 4.16 -9.21
C TYR A 161 -5.28 2.80 -9.55
N THR A 162 -5.38 2.38 -10.82
CA THR A 162 -4.82 1.11 -11.29
C THR A 162 -3.31 1.02 -11.05
N ASN A 163 -2.57 2.10 -11.27
CA ASN A 163 -1.13 2.13 -11.04
C ASN A 163 -0.80 2.02 -9.55
N ILE A 164 -1.55 2.72 -8.69
CA ILE A 164 -1.39 2.68 -7.24
C ILE A 164 -1.62 1.25 -6.72
N VAL A 165 -2.73 0.62 -7.11
CA VAL A 165 -3.06 -0.76 -6.70
C VAL A 165 -2.00 -1.75 -7.17
N ASN A 166 -1.51 -1.61 -8.41
CA ASN A 166 -0.48 -2.50 -8.96
C ASN A 166 0.89 -2.36 -8.30
N LEU A 167 1.18 -1.22 -7.66
CA LEU A 167 2.44 -0.98 -6.95
C LEU A 167 2.40 -1.43 -5.48
N CYS A 168 1.23 -1.88 -5.00
CA CYS A 168 1.02 -2.18 -3.59
C CYS A 168 0.51 -3.61 -3.36
N GLU A 169 0.96 -4.19 -2.25
CA GLU A 169 0.29 -5.34 -1.66
C GLU A 169 -1.00 -4.89 -0.98
N ILE A 170 -2.14 -5.46 -1.37
CA ILE A 170 -3.45 -5.11 -0.82
C ILE A 170 -3.82 -6.08 0.30
N ILE A 171 -3.92 -5.57 1.53
CA ILE A 171 -4.22 -6.34 2.73
C ILE A 171 -5.58 -5.91 3.27
N SER A 172 -6.54 -6.85 3.29
CA SER A 172 -7.82 -6.64 3.96
C SER A 172 -7.75 -7.11 5.41
N THR A 173 -8.29 -6.30 6.32
CA THR A 173 -8.48 -6.63 7.74
C THR A 173 -9.90 -7.12 8.05
N ARG A 174 -10.75 -7.28 7.03
CA ARG A 174 -12.08 -7.90 7.17
C ARG A 174 -11.91 -9.37 7.54
N ARG A 175 -12.76 -9.91 8.42
CA ARG A 175 -12.66 -11.32 8.84
C ARG A 175 -13.07 -12.21 7.68
N LEU A 176 -12.50 -13.41 7.58
CA LEU A 176 -12.90 -14.40 6.57
C LEU A 176 -14.41 -14.68 6.63
N GLU A 177 -14.98 -14.69 7.83
CA GLU A 177 -16.42 -14.84 8.10
C GLU A 177 -17.27 -13.73 7.45
N ASP A 178 -16.71 -12.52 7.26
CA ASP A 178 -17.38 -11.41 6.60
C ASP A 178 -17.47 -11.61 5.07
N TYR A 179 -16.72 -12.60 4.52
CA TYR A 179 -16.70 -12.93 3.09
C TYR A 179 -17.69 -14.05 2.70
N SER A 180 -18.52 -14.53 3.62
CA SER A 180 -19.51 -15.59 3.33
C SER A 180 -20.80 -15.08 2.66
N GLY A 181 -20.77 -13.88 2.09
CA GLY A 181 -21.95 -13.22 1.53
C GLY A 181 -22.43 -13.85 0.22
N GLU A 182 -23.73 -13.75 -0.04
CA GLU A 182 -24.29 -14.02 -1.36
C GLU A 182 -23.83 -12.94 -2.34
N LEU A 183 -23.07 -13.33 -3.37
CA LEU A 183 -22.68 -12.42 -4.46
C LEU A 183 -23.67 -12.54 -5.62
N ARG A 184 -24.42 -11.48 -5.90
CA ARG A 184 -25.27 -11.40 -7.09
C ARG A 184 -24.44 -11.05 -8.31
N VAL A 185 -24.17 -12.04 -9.15
CA VAL A 185 -23.46 -11.84 -10.43
C VAL A 185 -24.47 -11.73 -11.56
N ARG A 186 -24.29 -10.75 -12.46
CA ARG A 186 -25.07 -10.63 -13.70
C ARG A 186 -24.33 -11.31 -14.83
N PHE A 187 -24.91 -12.37 -15.38
CA PHE A 187 -24.38 -13.07 -16.54
C PHE A 187 -25.18 -12.73 -17.80
N PRO A 188 -24.56 -12.66 -18.98
CA PRO A 188 -25.29 -12.76 -20.24
C PRO A 188 -26.10 -14.07 -20.27
N ASN A 189 -27.34 -14.02 -20.77
CA ASN A 189 -28.26 -15.17 -20.74
C ASN A 189 -27.66 -16.45 -21.35
N ILE A 190 -26.88 -16.32 -22.42
CA ILE A 190 -26.22 -17.44 -23.09
C ILE A 190 -25.18 -18.10 -22.16
N LEU A 191 -24.35 -17.28 -21.50
CA LEU A 191 -23.35 -17.77 -20.56
C LEU A 191 -24.03 -18.43 -19.35
N HIS A 192 -25.08 -17.82 -18.81
CA HIS A 192 -25.82 -18.39 -17.68
C HIS A 192 -26.41 -19.76 -18.03
N LYS A 193 -27.07 -19.88 -19.19
CA LYS A 193 -27.61 -21.15 -19.68
C LYS A 193 -26.52 -22.20 -19.83
N TYR A 194 -25.41 -21.85 -20.47
CA TYR A 194 -24.29 -22.77 -20.65
C TYR A 194 -23.74 -23.27 -19.31
N LEU A 195 -23.51 -22.38 -18.34
CA LEU A 195 -23.00 -22.76 -17.02
C LEU A 195 -23.98 -23.68 -16.28
N ALA A 196 -25.29 -23.43 -16.38
CA ALA A 196 -26.32 -24.29 -15.78
C ALA A 196 -26.31 -25.70 -16.40
N GLU A 197 -26.29 -25.79 -17.73
CA GLU A 197 -26.24 -27.09 -18.42
C GLU A 197 -24.97 -27.89 -18.10
N GLN A 198 -23.84 -27.23 -17.89
CA GLN A 198 -22.62 -27.92 -17.45
C GLN A 198 -22.71 -28.37 -16.00
N ALA A 199 -23.22 -27.53 -15.09
CA ALA A 199 -23.43 -27.92 -13.71
C ALA A 199 -24.31 -29.18 -13.59
N ASP A 200 -25.39 -29.25 -14.38
CA ASP A 200 -26.27 -30.42 -14.46
C ASP A 200 -25.52 -31.67 -14.95
N LYS A 201 -24.67 -31.55 -15.99
CA LYS A 201 -23.83 -32.67 -16.47
C LYS A 201 -22.84 -33.17 -15.43
N HIS A 202 -22.34 -32.25 -14.59
CA HIS A 202 -21.43 -32.57 -13.49
C HIS A 202 -22.18 -33.02 -12.21
N LEU A 203 -23.51 -33.08 -12.24
CA LEU A 203 -24.37 -33.47 -11.10
C LEU A 203 -24.12 -32.62 -9.84
N ILE A 204 -23.85 -31.34 -10.02
CA ILE A 204 -23.61 -30.39 -8.92
C ILE A 204 -24.43 -29.11 -9.10
N SER A 205 -24.55 -28.32 -8.03
CA SER A 205 -25.24 -27.03 -8.12
C SER A 205 -24.45 -26.05 -8.99
N LEU A 206 -25.17 -25.13 -9.66
CA LEU A 206 -24.55 -24.06 -10.45
C LEU A 206 -23.52 -23.24 -9.64
N ASN A 207 -23.82 -22.97 -8.37
CA ASN A 207 -22.89 -22.27 -7.49
C ASN A 207 -21.60 -23.07 -7.29
N LEU A 208 -21.69 -24.38 -7.02
CA LEU A 208 -20.52 -25.23 -6.84
C LEU A 208 -19.72 -25.35 -8.14
N TYR A 209 -20.40 -25.43 -9.28
CA TYR A 209 -19.74 -25.46 -10.59
C TYR A 209 -18.99 -24.16 -10.90
N ILE A 210 -19.57 -22.99 -10.60
CA ILE A 210 -18.90 -21.70 -10.75
C ILE A 210 -17.67 -21.62 -9.83
N VAL A 211 -17.79 -22.06 -8.58
CA VAL A 211 -16.65 -22.11 -7.65
C VAL A 211 -15.54 -23.00 -8.20
N ASP A 212 -15.85 -24.20 -8.68
CA ASP A 212 -14.87 -25.12 -9.30
C ASP A 212 -14.14 -24.48 -10.49
N LEU A 213 -14.86 -23.81 -11.38
CA LEU A 213 -14.26 -23.08 -12.51
C LEU A 213 -13.33 -21.96 -12.03
N LEU A 214 -13.74 -21.18 -11.03
CA LEU A 214 -12.92 -20.12 -10.46
C LEU A 214 -11.65 -20.69 -9.81
N THR A 215 -11.76 -21.78 -9.05
CA THR A 215 -10.63 -22.45 -8.43
C THR A 215 -9.64 -22.97 -9.49
N LYS A 216 -10.14 -23.60 -10.56
CA LYS A 216 -9.29 -24.07 -11.67
C LYS A 216 -8.55 -22.93 -12.36
N CYS A 217 -9.25 -21.84 -12.68
CA CYS A 217 -8.62 -20.65 -13.26
C CYS A 217 -7.56 -20.04 -12.33
N MET A 218 -7.83 -19.96 -11.03
CA MET A 218 -6.87 -19.44 -10.06
C MET A 218 -5.61 -20.30 -9.98
N ASN A 219 -5.75 -21.62 -9.94
CA ASN A 219 -4.59 -22.53 -9.92
C ASN A 219 -3.74 -22.39 -11.18
N GLN A 220 -4.37 -22.31 -12.36
CA GLN A 220 -3.66 -22.09 -13.62
C GLN A 220 -2.93 -20.74 -13.67
N LEU A 221 -3.53 -19.69 -13.11
CA LEU A 221 -2.87 -18.38 -13.00
C LEU A 221 -1.67 -18.43 -12.04
N THR A 222 -1.79 -19.14 -10.92
CA THR A 222 -0.70 -19.33 -9.96
C THR A 222 0.45 -20.13 -10.57
N GLU A 223 0.17 -21.24 -11.24
CA GLU A 223 1.17 -22.05 -11.94
C GLU A 223 1.90 -21.24 -13.03
N LYS A 224 1.15 -20.50 -13.85
CA LYS A 224 1.71 -19.65 -14.90
C LYS A 224 2.56 -18.50 -14.33
N ASN A 225 2.14 -17.90 -13.21
CA ASN A 225 2.91 -16.86 -12.55
C ASN A 225 4.19 -17.41 -11.93
N ASN A 226 4.15 -18.61 -11.32
CA ASN A 226 5.33 -19.26 -10.79
C ASN A 226 6.34 -19.58 -11.91
N HIS A 227 5.89 -20.12 -13.04
CA HIS A 227 6.76 -20.35 -14.21
C HIS A 227 7.35 -19.04 -14.77
N ASN A 228 6.59 -17.95 -14.76
CA ASN A 228 7.10 -16.64 -15.18
C ASN A 228 8.13 -16.06 -14.20
N ILE A 229 7.93 -16.24 -12.89
CA ILE A 229 8.88 -15.82 -11.85
C ILE A 229 10.17 -16.64 -11.96
N GLU A 230 10.08 -17.96 -12.13
CA GLU A 230 11.24 -18.83 -12.36
C GLU A 230 12.00 -18.42 -13.63
N LYS A 231 11.29 -18.13 -14.72
CA LYS A 231 11.90 -17.65 -15.96
C LYS A 231 12.56 -16.28 -15.79
N GLN A 232 11.96 -15.36 -15.05
CA GLN A 232 12.55 -14.05 -14.75
C GLN A 232 13.77 -14.16 -13.84
N ASN A 233 13.73 -15.05 -12.84
CA ASN A 233 14.87 -15.34 -11.98
C ASN A 233 16.02 -15.98 -12.78
N LEU A 234 15.72 -16.93 -13.66
CA LEU A 234 16.72 -17.51 -14.58
C LEU A 234 17.34 -16.46 -15.50
N ILE A 235 16.52 -15.58 -16.10
CA ILE A 235 17.02 -14.47 -16.93
C ILE A 235 17.90 -13.53 -16.10
N LYS A 236 17.54 -13.26 -14.84
CA LYS A 236 18.32 -12.42 -13.93
C LYS A 236 19.67 -13.06 -13.59
N ILE A 237 19.68 -14.34 -13.20
CA ILE A 237 20.90 -15.12 -12.91
C ILE A 237 21.84 -15.16 -14.14
N ILE A 238 21.28 -15.37 -15.34
CA ILE A 238 22.03 -15.35 -16.60
C ILE A 238 22.58 -13.95 -16.90
N SER A 239 21.79 -12.88 -16.67
CA SER A 239 22.22 -11.51 -16.92
C SER A 239 23.27 -10.98 -15.94
N GLU A 240 23.33 -11.58 -14.74
CA GLU A 240 24.31 -11.27 -13.69
C GLU A 240 25.59 -12.13 -13.80
N GLY A 241 25.69 -12.99 -14.82
CA GLY A 241 26.87 -13.80 -15.10
C GLY A 241 27.11 -14.95 -14.11
N GLN A 242 26.09 -15.35 -13.36
CA GLN A 242 26.17 -16.49 -12.44
C GLN A 242 25.96 -17.80 -13.21
N GLU A 243 26.84 -18.79 -12.99
CA GLU A 243 26.71 -20.12 -13.59
C GLU A 243 25.42 -20.81 -13.09
N VAL A 244 24.53 -21.14 -14.02
CA VAL A 244 23.36 -21.96 -13.75
C VAL A 244 23.78 -23.43 -13.89
N ILE A 245 23.98 -24.11 -12.77
CA ILE A 245 24.14 -25.57 -12.75
C ILE A 245 22.75 -26.18 -12.89
N ILE A 246 22.41 -26.64 -14.10
CA ILE A 246 21.23 -27.47 -14.32
C ILE A 246 21.60 -28.87 -13.85
N LEU A 247 21.09 -29.28 -12.69
CA LEU A 247 21.17 -30.66 -12.25
C LEU A 247 20.15 -31.47 -13.03
N ASP A 248 20.64 -32.39 -13.85
CA ASP A 248 19.82 -33.37 -14.54
C ASP A 248 19.22 -34.33 -13.50
N PRO A 249 17.88 -34.52 -13.43
CA PRO A 249 17.27 -35.36 -12.39
C PRO A 249 17.55 -36.86 -12.56
N GLU A 250 18.25 -37.28 -13.62
CA GLU A 250 18.55 -38.68 -13.95
C GLU A 250 20.02 -39.09 -13.76
N GLN A 251 20.79 -38.42 -12.89
CA GLN A 251 22.12 -38.88 -12.46
C GLN A 251 22.15 -39.38 -11.01
#